data_AF-A0A416GJ81-F1
#
_entry.id   AF-A0A416GJ81-F1
#
_cell.length_a   1.000
_cell.length_b   1.000
_cell.length_c   1.000
_cell.angle_alpha   90.00
_cell.angle_beta   90.00
_cell.angle_gamma   90.00
#
_symmetry.space_group_name_H-M   'P 1'
#
loop_
_entity.id
_entity.type
_entity.pdbx_description
1 polymer ?
#
loop_
_entity_poly.entity_id
_entity_poly.type
_entity_poly.pdbx_seq_one_letter_code
_entity_poly.pdbx_strand_id
1 'polypeptide(L)'
;MKLEDKIKSFDLRTELENKKEGKNRDEKLVLVFKDLARLILQGYFLVKKNNCDSFVKVQPTCVEIYCHEEGEGDDKIKDYIVYHRNKDNGEDLKSLFPLGVLHNHVSGIDITFEHGKDAAQAVRLSALIREFSVDESHKNEEQLSELDKVKIIDKPTYLYDALYSQYSVFEGGFSIQWVDGSEEKDFEISEEQRCNVAEYELKEKMDKNKSYESPEKKTMEEHPDAQPTANKKYVQDMRMWRFKRSSKK
;
A
#
# COMPACT_ATOMS: atom_id res chain seq x y z
N MET A 1 4.85 18.51 -5.76
CA MET A 1 5.72 17.45 -6.33
C MET A 1 4.83 16.30 -6.81
N LYS A 2 5.08 15.71 -7.98
CA LYS A 2 4.28 14.58 -8.50
C LYS A 2 4.64 13.26 -7.82
N LEU A 3 3.69 12.32 -7.77
CA LEU A 3 3.92 11.00 -7.16
C LEU A 3 5.03 10.23 -7.90
N GLU A 4 4.98 10.21 -9.23
CA GLU A 4 5.97 9.50 -10.06
C GLU A 4 7.40 10.00 -9.83
N ASP A 5 7.59 11.32 -9.76
CA ASP A 5 8.90 11.94 -9.55
C ASP A 5 9.45 11.61 -8.14
N LYS A 6 8.59 11.66 -7.11
CA LYS A 6 8.97 11.27 -5.75
C LYS A 6 9.36 9.81 -5.68
N ILE A 7 8.56 8.93 -6.27
CA ILE A 7 8.85 7.50 -6.30
C ILE A 7 10.17 7.23 -7.03
N LYS A 8 10.39 7.78 -8.23
CA LYS A 8 11.63 7.54 -8.99
C LYS A 8 12.91 7.92 -8.26
N SER A 9 12.84 8.98 -7.45
CA SER A 9 13.97 9.50 -6.68
C SER A 9 14.03 8.97 -5.25
N PHE A 10 13.08 8.12 -4.85
CA PHE A 10 12.99 7.62 -3.49
C PHE A 10 14.16 6.70 -3.15
N ASP A 11 14.90 7.09 -2.11
CA ASP A 11 15.90 6.24 -1.47
C ASP A 11 15.62 6.20 0.03
N LEU A 12 15.23 5.03 0.53
CA LEU A 12 14.77 4.89 1.91
C LEU A 12 15.79 5.37 2.94
N ARG A 13 17.09 5.10 2.73
CA ARG A 13 18.16 5.45 3.67
C ARG A 13 18.35 6.97 3.72
N THR A 14 18.45 7.59 2.55
CA THR A 14 18.54 9.05 2.40
C THR A 14 17.33 9.76 3.02
N GLU A 15 16.12 9.24 2.77
CA GLU A 15 14.89 9.81 3.33
C GLU A 15 14.89 9.72 4.88
N LEU A 16 15.33 8.59 5.44
CA LEU A 16 15.45 8.42 6.90
C LEU A 16 16.47 9.37 7.53
N GLU A 17 17.63 9.55 6.90
CA GLU A 17 18.65 10.50 7.36
C GLU A 17 18.12 11.94 7.37
N ASN A 18 17.31 12.30 6.37
CA ASN A 18 16.71 13.62 6.24
C ASN A 18 15.59 13.90 7.25
N LYS A 19 14.95 12.88 7.84
CA LYS A 19 13.94 13.06 8.90
C LYS A 19 14.58 13.37 10.25
N LYS A 20 14.89 14.65 10.48
CA LYS A 20 15.45 15.16 11.74
C LYS A 20 14.44 15.19 12.90
N GLU A 21 13.14 15.23 12.60
CA GLU A 21 12.06 15.36 13.59
C GLU A 21 11.75 14.06 14.34
N GLY A 22 12.03 12.89 13.75
CA GLY A 22 11.82 11.60 14.40
C GLY A 22 12.96 11.25 15.36
N LYS A 23 12.63 10.85 16.59
CA LYS A 23 13.61 10.57 17.66
C LYS A 23 14.31 9.23 17.50
N ASN A 24 13.62 8.27 16.90
CA ASN A 24 14.12 6.92 16.64
C ASN A 24 13.78 6.50 15.20
N ARG A 25 14.26 5.31 14.82
CA ARG A 25 14.09 4.79 13.45
C ARG A 25 12.60 4.62 13.07
N ASP A 26 11.78 4.13 13.98
CA ASP A 26 10.36 3.86 13.70
C ASP A 26 9.57 5.15 13.49
N GLU A 27 9.79 6.16 14.33
CA GLU A 27 9.20 7.49 14.17
C GLU A 27 9.62 8.12 12.83
N LYS A 28 10.89 8.00 12.46
CA LYS A 28 11.38 8.48 11.16
C LYS A 28 10.71 7.75 9.99
N LEU A 29 10.54 6.43 10.09
CA LEU A 29 9.85 5.64 9.07
C LEU A 29 8.41 6.09 8.89
N VAL A 30 7.69 6.32 9.99
CA VAL A 30 6.31 6.84 9.95
C VAL A 30 6.28 8.18 9.19
N LEU A 31 7.22 9.10 9.47
CA LEU A 31 7.29 10.39 8.76
C LEU A 31 7.62 10.24 7.27
N VAL A 32 8.55 9.36 6.89
CA VAL A 32 8.86 9.07 5.48
C VAL A 32 7.64 8.51 4.75
N PHE A 33 6.98 7.53 5.36
CA PHE A 33 5.81 6.89 4.78
C PHE A 33 4.59 7.80 4.75
N LYS A 34 4.43 8.70 5.72
CA LYS A 34 3.38 9.73 5.71
C LYS A 34 3.50 10.66 4.50
N ASP A 35 4.73 11.03 4.11
CA ASP A 35 4.93 11.88 2.95
C ASP A 35 4.58 11.19 1.64
N LEU A 36 4.94 9.91 1.50
CA LEU A 36 4.50 9.10 0.35
C LEU A 36 2.98 8.94 0.34
N ALA A 37 2.39 8.59 1.49
CA ALA A 37 0.95 8.45 1.63
C ALA A 37 0.22 9.75 1.28
N ARG A 38 0.74 10.92 1.66
CA ARG A 38 0.15 12.21 1.31
C ARG A 38 0.00 12.39 -0.20
N LEU A 39 1.04 12.07 -0.97
CA LEU A 39 1.00 12.19 -2.44
C LEU A 39 -0.04 11.22 -3.05
N ILE A 40 -0.11 9.99 -2.54
CA ILE A 40 -1.11 9.01 -2.98
C ILE A 40 -2.53 9.48 -2.63
N LEU A 41 -2.74 9.95 -1.40
CA LEU A 41 -4.05 10.39 -0.92
C LEU A 41 -4.52 11.70 -1.58
N GLN A 42 -3.61 12.50 -2.15
CA GLN A 42 -3.91 13.69 -2.94
C GLN A 42 -4.41 13.35 -4.35
N GLY A 43 -3.79 12.35 -4.98
CA GLY A 43 -4.13 11.91 -6.33
C GLY A 43 -5.37 11.02 -6.41
N TYR A 44 -5.66 10.56 -7.62
CA TYR A 44 -6.80 9.68 -7.91
C TYR A 44 -6.58 8.92 -9.22
N PHE A 45 -7.29 7.81 -9.38
CA PHE A 45 -7.45 7.15 -10.66
C PHE A 45 -8.58 7.82 -11.44
N LEU A 46 -8.28 8.23 -12.66
CA LEU A 46 -9.26 8.67 -13.64
C LEU A 46 -9.64 7.48 -14.51
N VAL A 47 -10.85 6.96 -14.33
CA VAL A 47 -11.42 5.93 -15.20
C VAL A 47 -12.24 6.63 -16.26
N LYS A 48 -11.77 6.61 -17.52
CA LYS A 48 -12.36 7.39 -18.62
C LYS A 48 -12.82 6.48 -19.75
N LYS A 49 -14.07 6.63 -20.19
CA LYS A 49 -14.57 5.99 -21.40
C LYS A 49 -13.84 6.58 -22.61
N ASN A 50 -13.26 5.76 -23.47
CA ASN A 50 -12.53 6.25 -24.63
C ASN A 50 -13.51 6.93 -25.60
N ASN A 51 -13.04 7.96 -26.30
CA ASN A 51 -13.83 8.74 -27.27
C ASN A 51 -15.10 9.41 -26.66
N CYS A 52 -15.15 9.58 -25.35
CA CYS A 52 -16.25 10.22 -24.62
C CYS A 52 -15.68 11.08 -23.48
N ASP A 53 -16.45 12.08 -23.04
CA ASP A 53 -16.12 12.90 -21.87
C ASP A 53 -16.68 12.34 -20.56
N SER A 54 -17.29 11.15 -20.59
CA SER A 54 -17.74 10.44 -19.40
C SER A 54 -16.55 9.85 -18.64
N PHE A 55 -16.45 10.17 -17.34
CA PHE A 55 -15.42 9.60 -16.47
C PHE A 55 -15.89 9.43 -15.02
N VAL A 56 -15.14 8.62 -14.27
CA VAL A 56 -15.27 8.41 -12.83
C VAL A 56 -13.93 8.67 -12.17
N LYS A 57 -13.94 9.31 -11.00
CA LYS A 57 -12.73 9.49 -10.18
C LYS A 57 -12.76 8.53 -9.02
N VAL A 58 -11.69 7.74 -8.86
CA VAL A 58 -11.49 6.82 -7.73
C VAL A 58 -10.29 7.31 -6.93
N GLN A 59 -10.55 7.93 -5.78
CA GLN A 59 -9.52 8.58 -4.96
C GLN A 59 -9.24 7.76 -3.70
N PRO A 60 -7.99 7.31 -3.46
CA PRO A 60 -7.62 6.72 -2.17
C PRO A 60 -7.88 7.68 -1.01
N THR A 61 -8.49 7.19 0.06
CA THR A 61 -8.73 7.92 1.32
C THR A 61 -8.04 7.26 2.51
N CYS A 62 -7.62 6.00 2.38
CA CYS A 62 -6.73 5.33 3.32
C CYS A 62 -5.78 4.39 2.58
N VAL A 63 -4.50 4.43 2.93
CA VAL A 63 -3.47 3.53 2.40
C VAL A 63 -2.66 2.90 3.53
N GLU A 64 -2.11 1.72 3.30
CA GLU A 64 -1.23 1.00 4.22
C GLU A 64 0.08 0.68 3.52
N ILE A 65 1.20 1.15 4.06
CA ILE A 65 2.52 1.00 3.44
C ILE A 65 3.15 -0.31 3.90
N TYR A 66 3.72 -1.02 2.93
CA TYR A 66 4.42 -2.29 3.11
C TYR A 66 5.85 -2.13 2.61
N CYS A 67 6.83 -2.44 3.45
CA CYS A 67 8.26 -2.22 3.15
C CYS A 67 9.11 -3.38 3.65
N HIS A 68 9.83 -4.05 2.75
CA HIS A 68 10.78 -5.11 3.06
C HIS A 68 12.10 -4.90 2.31
N GLU A 69 13.20 -4.79 3.03
CA GLU A 69 14.55 -4.78 2.46
C GLU A 69 15.08 -6.23 2.36
N GLU A 70 15.33 -6.69 1.14
CA GLU A 70 15.93 -7.99 0.85
C GLU A 70 17.38 -8.07 1.34
N GLY A 71 17.91 -9.29 1.48
CA GLY A 71 19.28 -9.56 1.94
C GLY A 71 19.44 -9.51 3.46
N GLU A 72 20.66 -9.69 3.96
CA GLU A 72 20.95 -9.81 5.39
C GLU A 72 21.28 -8.46 6.04
N GLY A 73 21.14 -8.36 7.37
CA GLY A 73 21.50 -7.19 8.19
C GLY A 73 20.42 -6.80 9.19
N ASP A 74 20.81 -6.56 10.45
CA ASP A 74 19.92 -6.12 11.53
C ASP A 74 19.42 -4.68 11.34
N ASP A 75 20.14 -3.91 10.52
CA ASP A 75 19.78 -2.57 10.10
C ASP A 75 18.73 -2.57 8.99
N LYS A 76 18.26 -3.72 8.49
CA LYS A 76 17.26 -3.78 7.41
C LYS A 76 15.83 -3.83 7.94
N ILE A 77 14.90 -3.25 7.19
CA ILE A 77 13.48 -3.37 7.48
C ILE A 77 13.00 -4.75 7.03
N LYS A 78 12.54 -5.56 7.98
CA LYS A 78 11.93 -6.85 7.71
C LYS A 78 10.42 -6.77 7.90
N ASP A 79 9.69 -6.90 6.80
CA ASP A 79 8.24 -7.05 6.82
C ASP A 79 7.84 -8.34 6.09
N TYR A 80 7.61 -9.40 6.85
CA TYR A 80 7.48 -10.75 6.31
C TYR A 80 6.13 -11.04 5.67
N ILE A 81 5.14 -10.14 5.82
CA ILE A 81 3.83 -10.23 5.16
C ILE A 81 3.87 -9.77 3.69
N VAL A 82 4.93 -9.07 3.27
CA VAL A 82 5.06 -8.55 1.90
C VAL A 82 5.05 -9.68 0.88
N TYR A 83 4.02 -9.74 0.02
CA TYR A 83 3.79 -10.86 -0.91
C TYR A 83 4.88 -11.03 -1.99
N HIS A 84 5.55 -9.94 -2.32
CA HIS A 84 6.49 -9.83 -3.42
C HIS A 84 7.97 -9.96 -2.96
N ARG A 85 8.20 -10.30 -1.69
CA ARG A 85 9.52 -10.65 -1.18
C ARG A 85 10.02 -12.01 -1.68
N ASN A 86 11.35 -12.19 -1.68
CA ASN A 86 12.01 -13.45 -1.97
C ASN A 86 11.67 -14.51 -0.91
N LYS A 87 11.88 -15.79 -1.24
CA LYS A 87 11.69 -16.87 -0.26
C LYS A 87 12.78 -16.84 0.80
N ASP A 88 12.42 -17.27 2.01
CA ASP A 88 13.32 -17.28 3.17
C ASP A 88 14.54 -18.21 2.97
N ASN A 89 14.40 -19.26 2.16
CA ASN A 89 15.49 -20.20 1.87
C ASN A 89 16.50 -19.67 0.83
N GLY A 90 16.29 -18.45 0.31
CA GLY A 90 17.14 -17.80 -0.69
C GLY A 90 16.97 -18.34 -2.12
N GLU A 91 16.02 -19.26 -2.34
CA GLU A 91 15.65 -19.71 -3.67
C GLU A 91 14.59 -18.75 -4.29
N ASP A 92 14.46 -18.78 -5.63
CA ASP A 92 13.36 -18.10 -6.35
C ASP A 92 13.33 -16.57 -6.13
N LEU A 93 14.43 -15.90 -6.51
CA LEU A 93 14.53 -14.45 -6.49
C LEU A 93 13.48 -13.84 -7.42
N LYS A 94 12.54 -13.09 -6.84
CA LYS A 94 11.45 -12.47 -7.61
C LYS A 94 11.95 -11.24 -8.34
N SER A 95 11.58 -11.07 -9.59
CA SER A 95 11.82 -9.83 -10.32
C SER A 95 11.17 -8.63 -9.60
N LEU A 96 11.76 -7.44 -9.74
CA LEU A 96 11.16 -6.23 -9.20
C LEU A 96 9.95 -5.82 -10.04
N PHE A 97 8.89 -5.35 -9.38
CA PHE A 97 7.81 -4.68 -10.08
C PHE A 97 8.28 -3.32 -10.60
N PRO A 98 7.93 -2.96 -11.85
CA PRO A 98 8.07 -1.58 -12.31
C PRO A 98 7.33 -0.59 -11.39
N LEU A 99 7.78 0.66 -11.40
CA LEU A 99 7.16 1.73 -10.62
C LEU A 99 5.72 1.97 -11.09
N GLY A 100 4.79 2.09 -10.14
CA GLY A 100 3.39 2.40 -10.39
C GLY A 100 2.53 1.23 -10.87
N VAL A 101 3.01 -0.02 -10.80
CA VAL A 101 2.18 -1.18 -11.14
C VAL A 101 1.08 -1.36 -10.09
N LEU A 102 -0.15 -1.58 -10.57
CA LEU A 102 -1.27 -2.01 -9.74
C LEU A 102 -1.19 -3.53 -9.54
N HIS A 103 -0.71 -3.94 -8.39
CA HIS A 103 -0.54 -5.35 -8.05
C HIS A 103 -1.77 -5.87 -7.31
N ASN A 104 -2.44 -6.85 -7.89
CA ASN A 104 -3.67 -7.43 -7.36
C ASN A 104 -3.36 -8.59 -6.42
N HIS A 105 -4.02 -8.64 -5.27
CA HIS A 105 -3.96 -9.78 -4.36
C HIS A 105 -5.28 -9.97 -3.59
N VAL A 106 -5.43 -11.06 -2.85
CA VAL A 106 -6.68 -11.39 -2.14
C VAL A 106 -7.19 -10.33 -1.17
N SER A 107 -6.32 -9.44 -0.69
CA SER A 107 -6.67 -8.36 0.24
C SER A 107 -6.97 -7.01 -0.43
N GLY A 108 -6.94 -6.90 -1.77
CA GLY A 108 -7.09 -5.62 -2.50
C GLY A 108 -5.99 -5.36 -3.54
N ILE A 109 -5.73 -4.08 -3.83
CA ILE A 109 -4.77 -3.63 -4.84
C ILE A 109 -3.69 -2.76 -4.19
N ASP A 110 -2.43 -3.12 -4.44
CA ASP A 110 -1.26 -2.32 -4.12
C ASP A 110 -0.86 -1.41 -5.29
N ILE A 111 -0.36 -0.21 -4.98
CA ILE A 111 0.49 0.55 -5.89
C ILE A 111 1.94 0.19 -5.54
N THR A 112 2.68 -0.42 -6.48
CA THR A 112 4.08 -0.80 -6.24
C THR A 112 5.05 0.32 -6.57
N PHE A 113 6.13 0.40 -5.81
CA PHE A 113 7.24 1.33 -6.06
C PHE A 113 8.53 0.74 -5.51
N GLU A 114 8.89 -0.43 -6.03
CA GLU A 114 10.09 -1.14 -5.63
C GLU A 114 11.37 -0.50 -6.16
N HIS A 115 12.45 -0.63 -5.40
CA HIS A 115 13.77 -0.08 -5.75
C HIS A 115 14.86 -1.13 -5.61
N GLY A 116 15.92 -1.00 -6.40
CA GLY A 116 17.08 -1.90 -6.36
C GLY A 116 17.62 -2.21 -7.75
N LYS A 117 18.91 -2.53 -7.83
CA LYS A 117 19.56 -2.94 -9.10
C LYS A 117 19.39 -4.44 -9.37
N ASP A 118 19.23 -5.22 -8.31
CA ASP A 118 19.01 -6.67 -8.37
C ASP A 118 18.00 -7.10 -7.29
N ALA A 119 17.41 -8.27 -7.50
CA ALA A 119 16.38 -8.83 -6.62
C ALA A 119 16.90 -9.24 -5.24
N ALA A 120 18.20 -9.48 -5.07
CA ALA A 120 18.77 -9.96 -3.81
C ALA A 120 18.95 -8.85 -2.78
N GLN A 121 19.05 -7.59 -3.22
CA GLN A 121 19.18 -6.41 -2.37
C GLN A 121 18.06 -5.38 -2.61
N ALA A 122 16.94 -5.81 -3.20
CA ALA A 122 15.80 -4.94 -3.48
C ALA A 122 15.11 -4.43 -2.21
N VAL A 123 14.55 -3.23 -2.30
CA VAL A 123 13.56 -2.69 -1.37
C VAL A 123 12.19 -2.93 -1.98
N ARG A 124 11.47 -3.91 -1.43
CA ARG A 124 10.10 -4.25 -1.80
C ARG A 124 9.16 -3.28 -1.10
N LEU A 125 8.57 -2.38 -1.87
CA LEU A 125 7.81 -1.27 -1.32
C LEU A 125 6.50 -1.10 -2.10
N SER A 126 5.38 -1.04 -1.37
CA SER A 126 4.05 -0.86 -1.94
C SER A 126 3.12 -0.11 -0.98
N ALA A 127 2.00 0.37 -1.54
CA ALA A 127 0.90 0.95 -0.78
C ALA A 127 -0.41 0.23 -1.11
N LEU A 128 -0.95 -0.52 -0.16
CA LEU A 128 -2.28 -1.13 -0.27
C LEU A 128 -3.36 -0.06 -0.07
N ILE A 129 -4.28 0.07 -1.02
CA ILE A 129 -5.42 0.99 -0.90
C ILE A 129 -6.47 0.34 0.00
N ARG A 130 -6.68 0.90 1.20
CA ARG A 130 -7.58 0.35 2.22
C ARG A 130 -8.99 0.93 2.17
N GLU A 131 -9.11 2.19 1.75
CA GLU A 131 -10.37 2.92 1.63
C GLU A 131 -10.23 3.91 0.47
N PHE A 132 -11.32 4.15 -0.25
CA PHE A 132 -11.35 5.07 -1.36
C PHE A 132 -12.73 5.70 -1.56
N SER A 133 -12.76 6.87 -2.20
CA SER A 133 -13.99 7.51 -2.66
C SER A 133 -14.19 7.29 -4.15
N VAL A 134 -15.43 7.04 -4.58
CA VAL A 134 -15.83 6.98 -5.99
C VAL A 134 -16.73 8.16 -6.28
N ASP A 135 -16.34 9.02 -7.21
CA ASP A 135 -17.11 10.16 -7.71
C ASP A 135 -17.58 9.88 -9.15
N GLU A 136 -18.88 9.60 -9.27
CA GLU A 136 -19.58 9.28 -10.52
C GLU A 136 -20.30 10.52 -11.10
N SER A 137 -20.05 11.72 -10.58
CA SER A 137 -20.78 12.93 -10.98
C SER A 137 -20.60 13.34 -12.45
N HIS A 138 -19.55 12.86 -13.09
CA HIS A 138 -19.21 13.10 -14.49
C HIS A 138 -19.51 11.91 -15.41
N LYS A 139 -20.26 10.91 -14.92
CA LYS A 139 -20.66 9.75 -15.72
C LYS A 139 -21.97 10.07 -16.45
N ASN A 140 -21.96 9.89 -17.77
CA ASN A 140 -23.06 10.32 -18.66
C ASN A 140 -24.11 9.21 -18.92
N GLU A 141 -23.96 8.03 -18.32
CA GLU A 141 -24.83 6.88 -18.56
C GLU A 141 -26.08 6.93 -17.67
N GLU A 142 -27.26 6.73 -18.28
CA GLU A 142 -28.61 6.97 -17.69
C GLU A 142 -28.96 6.15 -16.44
N GLN A 143 -28.10 5.24 -15.98
CA GLN A 143 -28.39 4.32 -14.86
C GLN A 143 -28.08 4.87 -13.46
N LEU A 144 -27.63 6.12 -13.34
CA LEU A 144 -27.36 6.70 -12.03
C LEU A 144 -28.67 7.16 -11.37
N SER A 145 -29.17 6.32 -10.44
CA SER A 145 -30.16 6.74 -9.46
C SER A 145 -29.71 8.03 -8.75
N GLU A 146 -30.63 8.94 -8.45
CA GLU A 146 -30.46 10.22 -7.72
C GLU A 146 -29.78 10.12 -6.32
N LEU A 147 -29.25 8.96 -5.92
CA LEU A 147 -28.45 8.77 -4.72
C LEU A 147 -27.04 9.37 -4.86
N ASP A 148 -26.40 9.59 -3.70
CA ASP A 148 -25.07 10.21 -3.55
C ASP A 148 -24.09 9.78 -4.64
N LYS A 149 -23.77 10.73 -5.53
CA LYS A 149 -22.82 10.57 -6.64
C LYS A 149 -21.38 10.33 -6.16
N VAL A 150 -21.12 10.57 -4.88
CA VAL A 150 -19.83 10.34 -4.23
C VAL A 150 -20.03 9.34 -3.08
N LYS A 151 -19.31 8.22 -3.12
CA LYS A 151 -19.41 7.14 -2.13
C LYS A 151 -18.03 6.87 -1.53
N ILE A 152 -17.96 6.68 -0.21
CA ILE A 152 -16.76 6.18 0.47
C ILE A 152 -16.90 4.66 0.64
N ILE A 153 -15.88 3.92 0.24
CA ILE A 153 -15.83 2.47 0.29
C ILE A 153 -14.61 2.04 1.10
N ASP A 154 -14.84 1.31 2.19
CA ASP A 154 -13.84 0.81 3.15
C ASP A 154 -13.49 -0.67 2.96
N LYS A 155 -13.96 -1.26 1.86
CA LYS A 155 -13.66 -2.62 1.43
C LYS A 155 -12.60 -2.57 0.32
N PRO A 156 -11.33 -2.89 0.61
CA PRO A 156 -10.23 -2.78 -0.37
C PRO A 156 -10.47 -3.55 -1.67
N THR A 157 -11.11 -4.73 -1.57
CA THR A 157 -11.41 -5.58 -2.73
C THR A 157 -12.46 -4.98 -3.67
N TYR A 158 -13.29 -4.03 -3.21
CA TYR A 158 -14.27 -3.38 -4.09
C TYR A 158 -13.60 -2.37 -5.04
N LEU A 159 -12.30 -2.13 -4.89
CA LEU A 159 -11.53 -1.31 -5.81
C LEU A 159 -11.49 -1.94 -7.22
N TYR A 160 -11.58 -3.28 -7.33
CA TYR A 160 -11.72 -3.95 -8.63
C TYR A 160 -12.96 -3.44 -9.39
N ASP A 161 -14.11 -3.37 -8.72
CA ASP A 161 -15.35 -2.89 -9.34
C ASP A 161 -15.27 -1.39 -9.65
N ALA A 162 -14.67 -0.61 -8.75
CA ALA A 162 -14.50 0.82 -8.95
C ALA A 162 -13.61 1.15 -10.15
N LEU A 163 -12.63 0.31 -10.48
CA LEU A 163 -11.71 0.52 -11.60
C LEU A 163 -12.18 -0.15 -12.90
N TYR A 164 -12.70 -1.38 -12.84
CA TYR A 164 -12.94 -2.21 -14.03
C TYR A 164 -14.41 -2.37 -14.42
N SER A 165 -15.35 -2.08 -13.51
CA SER A 165 -16.80 -2.24 -13.75
C SER A 165 -17.50 -0.93 -14.13
N GLN A 166 -16.75 0.07 -14.58
CA GLN A 166 -17.28 1.40 -14.88
C GLN A 166 -17.85 1.53 -16.30
N TYR A 167 -17.17 0.94 -17.28
CA TYR A 167 -17.49 1.10 -18.69
C TYR A 167 -17.35 -0.22 -19.45
N SER A 168 -18.08 -0.32 -20.55
CA SER A 168 -17.93 -1.43 -21.50
C SER A 168 -16.53 -1.46 -22.11
N VAL A 169 -15.99 -2.66 -22.30
CA VAL A 169 -14.76 -2.89 -23.08
C VAL A 169 -15.02 -2.80 -24.60
N PHE A 170 -16.28 -2.90 -25.02
CA PHE A 170 -16.70 -2.65 -26.40
C PHE A 170 -16.84 -1.14 -26.64
N GLU A 171 -16.94 -0.69 -27.90
CA GLU A 171 -17.04 0.74 -28.26
C GLU A 171 -15.76 1.56 -28.01
N GLY A 172 -14.60 0.97 -28.29
CA GLY A 172 -13.29 1.62 -28.11
C GLY A 172 -12.72 1.51 -26.69
N GLY A 173 -13.48 0.94 -25.76
CA GLY A 173 -13.03 0.59 -24.41
C GLY A 173 -12.89 1.80 -23.47
N PHE A 174 -12.08 1.64 -22.43
CA PHE A 174 -11.81 2.67 -21.44
C PHE A 174 -10.33 2.64 -21.02
N SER A 175 -9.92 3.67 -20.30
CA SER A 175 -8.58 3.80 -19.73
C SER A 175 -8.64 4.11 -18.25
N ILE A 176 -7.62 3.67 -17.52
CA ILE A 176 -7.40 4.01 -16.11
C ILE A 176 -6.04 4.70 -16.05
N GLN A 177 -6.00 5.92 -15.54
CA GLN A 177 -4.78 6.71 -15.44
C GLN A 177 -4.66 7.32 -14.05
N TRP A 178 -3.44 7.38 -13.51
CA TRP A 178 -3.17 8.15 -12.31
C TRP A 178 -3.17 9.64 -12.64
N VAL A 179 -3.83 10.44 -11.81
CA VAL A 179 -3.78 11.90 -11.85
C VAL A 179 -3.34 12.40 -10.49
N ASP A 180 -2.23 13.15 -10.47
CA ASP A 180 -1.75 13.79 -9.24
C ASP A 180 -2.75 14.83 -8.72
N GLY A 181 -2.85 14.96 -7.40
CA GLY A 181 -3.66 15.99 -6.77
C GLY A 181 -3.01 17.37 -6.85
N SER A 182 -3.82 18.43 -6.71
CA SER A 182 -3.28 19.79 -6.54
C SER A 182 -2.72 19.98 -5.12
N GLU A 183 -1.67 20.79 -5.00
CA GLU A 183 -1.02 21.10 -3.72
C GLU A 183 -1.94 21.85 -2.73
N GLU A 184 -3.07 22.39 -3.19
CA GLU A 184 -3.99 23.22 -2.40
C GLU A 184 -4.98 22.45 -1.51
N LYS A 185 -5.08 21.12 -1.62
CA LYS A 185 -5.97 20.34 -0.75
C LYS A 185 -5.31 20.10 0.61
N ASP A 186 -5.50 21.05 1.51
CA ASP A 186 -5.22 20.90 2.94
C ASP A 186 -6.11 19.80 3.53
N PHE A 187 -5.54 18.62 3.78
CA PHE A 187 -6.14 17.60 4.63
C PHE A 187 -5.13 17.08 5.64
N GLU A 188 -5.66 16.65 6.77
CA GLU A 188 -4.86 15.98 7.79
C GLU A 188 -4.76 14.49 7.49
N ILE A 189 -3.65 13.90 7.92
CA ILE A 189 -3.41 12.47 7.79
C ILE A 189 -3.18 11.92 9.20
N SER A 190 -4.06 11.02 9.63
CA SER A 190 -3.84 10.21 10.82
C SER A 190 -2.89 9.06 10.50
N GLU A 191 -1.96 8.78 11.41
CA GLU A 191 -1.20 7.54 11.43
C GLU A 191 -1.91 6.53 12.34
N GLU A 192 -2.13 5.33 11.82
CA GLU A 192 -2.86 4.25 12.50
C GLU A 192 -2.04 2.96 12.46
N GLN A 193 -2.35 2.05 13.39
CA GLN A 193 -1.84 0.68 13.35
C GLN A 193 -2.32 -0.02 12.08
N ARG A 194 -1.46 -0.91 11.56
CA ARG A 194 -1.81 -1.73 10.40
C ARG A 194 -2.96 -2.68 10.70
N CYS A 195 -3.88 -2.83 9.76
CA CYS A 195 -5.12 -3.56 9.99
C CYS A 195 -4.96 -5.04 9.66
N ASN A 196 -5.16 -5.90 10.67
CA ASN A 196 -5.09 -7.37 10.58
C ASN A 196 -3.72 -7.92 10.18
N VAL A 197 -2.64 -7.22 10.55
CA VAL A 197 -1.27 -7.67 10.32
C VAL A 197 -0.72 -8.25 11.61
N ALA A 198 -0.18 -9.47 11.52
CA ALA A 198 0.45 -10.13 12.65
C ALA A 198 1.91 -9.69 12.79
N GLU A 199 2.40 -9.65 14.03
CA GLU A 199 3.83 -9.61 14.31
C GLU A 199 4.47 -10.99 13.99
N TYR A 200 5.74 -10.97 13.60
CA TYR A 200 6.48 -12.18 13.24
C TYR A 200 7.69 -12.37 14.15
N GLU A 201 8.09 -13.62 14.33
CA GLU A 201 9.34 -14.04 14.94
C GLU A 201 10.09 -14.98 14.00
N LEU A 202 11.41 -15.00 14.09
CA LEU A 202 12.24 -15.92 13.32
C LEU A 202 12.37 -17.24 14.06
N LYS A 203 12.10 -18.35 13.35
CA LYS A 203 12.38 -19.70 13.84
C LYS A 203 13.33 -20.40 12.91
N GLU A 204 14.26 -21.17 13.48
CA GLU A 204 15.15 -22.01 12.71
C GLU A 204 14.36 -23.15 12.05
N LYS A 205 14.57 -23.34 10.75
CA LYS A 205 14.03 -24.45 9.95
C LYS A 205 15.14 -25.16 9.22
N MET A 206 14.88 -26.41 8.84
CA MET A 206 15.75 -27.18 7.96
C MET A 206 15.03 -27.51 6.65
N ASP A 207 15.71 -27.26 5.54
CA ASP A 207 15.32 -27.73 4.20
C ASP A 207 16.56 -28.32 3.50
N LYS A 208 16.44 -29.52 2.92
CA LYS A 208 17.54 -30.25 2.24
C LYS A 208 18.89 -30.23 3.00
N ASN A 209 18.87 -30.43 4.33
CA ASN A 209 20.04 -30.39 5.23
C ASN A 209 20.74 -29.02 5.34
N LYS A 210 20.07 -27.92 4.96
CA LYS A 210 20.51 -26.55 5.19
C LYS A 210 19.58 -25.90 6.22
N SER A 211 20.15 -25.36 7.30
CA SER A 211 19.38 -24.53 8.24
C SER A 211 19.19 -23.13 7.67
N TYR A 212 18.02 -22.55 7.93
CA TYR A 212 17.69 -21.18 7.60
C TYR A 212 16.63 -20.65 8.59
N GLU A 213 16.59 -19.34 8.77
CA GLU A 213 15.55 -18.71 9.57
C GLU A 213 14.32 -18.43 8.73
N SER A 214 13.15 -18.80 9.24
CA SER A 214 11.86 -18.57 8.60
C SER A 214 10.95 -17.79 9.54
N PRO A 215 10.30 -16.73 9.07
CA PRO A 215 9.36 -15.96 9.87
C PRO A 215 8.08 -16.74 10.10
N GLU A 216 7.66 -16.81 11.35
CA GLU A 216 6.37 -17.33 11.78
C GLU A 216 5.58 -16.25 12.50
N LYS A 217 4.26 -16.29 12.40
CA LYS A 217 3.39 -15.32 13.08
C LYS A 217 3.41 -15.62 14.57
N LYS A 218 3.69 -14.63 15.40
CA LYS A 218 3.57 -14.75 16.86
C LYS A 218 2.13 -15.06 17.23
N THR A 219 1.91 -16.09 18.04
CA THR A 219 0.57 -16.51 18.45
C THR A 219 0.17 -15.85 19.78
N MET A 220 -1.14 -15.68 19.99
CA MET A 220 -1.66 -15.23 21.29
C MET A 220 -1.51 -16.29 22.39
N GLU A 221 -1.32 -17.56 22.02
CA GLU A 221 -1.10 -18.65 22.98
C GLU A 221 0.28 -18.53 23.64
N GLU A 222 1.31 -18.19 22.86
CA GLU A 222 2.68 -17.96 23.34
C GLU A 222 2.85 -16.57 23.99
N HIS A 223 2.00 -15.61 23.62
CA HIS A 223 2.06 -14.21 24.09
C HIS A 223 0.69 -13.69 24.58
N PRO A 224 0.17 -14.21 25.70
CA PRO A 224 -1.19 -13.91 26.16
C PRO A 224 -1.41 -12.45 26.56
N ASP A 225 -0.35 -11.74 26.96
CA ASP A 225 -0.41 -10.34 27.41
C ASP A 225 -0.26 -9.31 26.26
N ALA A 226 -0.03 -9.78 25.03
CA ALA A 226 0.16 -8.90 23.88
C ALA A 226 -1.17 -8.38 23.31
N GLN A 227 -1.11 -7.35 22.45
CA GLN A 227 -2.30 -6.87 21.75
C GLN A 227 -2.69 -7.89 20.66
N PRO A 228 -3.94 -8.38 20.61
CA PRO A 228 -4.36 -9.34 19.59
C PRO A 228 -4.76 -8.67 18.27
N THR A 229 -4.51 -9.37 17.16
CA THR A 229 -5.17 -9.11 15.88
C THR A 229 -6.69 -9.31 16.00
N ALA A 230 -7.50 -8.79 15.06
CA ALA A 230 -8.97 -8.82 15.18
C ALA A 230 -9.57 -10.24 15.31
N ASN A 231 -8.92 -11.26 14.73
CA ASN A 231 -9.35 -12.65 14.86
C ASN A 231 -8.90 -13.32 16.17
N LYS A 232 -8.14 -12.59 17.01
CA LYS A 232 -7.61 -13.01 18.32
C LYS A 232 -6.62 -14.17 18.29
N LYS A 233 -6.10 -14.56 17.13
CA LYS A 233 -5.18 -15.70 16.98
C LYS A 233 -3.71 -15.30 17.10
N TYR A 234 -3.37 -14.12 16.60
CA TYR A 234 -1.98 -13.66 16.49
C TYR A 234 -1.77 -12.34 17.21
N VAL A 235 -0.52 -12.11 17.61
CA VAL A 235 -0.06 -10.81 18.12
C VAL A 235 -0.14 -9.76 17.00
N GLN A 236 -0.71 -8.60 17.31
CA GLN A 236 -0.88 -7.49 16.41
C GLN A 236 0.45 -6.79 16.13
N ASP A 237 0.71 -6.51 14.86
CA ASP A 237 1.80 -5.64 14.47
C ASP A 237 1.51 -4.19 14.86
N MET A 238 2.40 -3.61 15.66
CA MET A 238 2.20 -2.29 16.26
C MET A 238 2.70 -1.12 15.39
N ARG A 239 3.24 -1.39 14.19
CA ARG A 239 3.77 -0.33 13.31
C ARG A 239 2.64 0.58 12.81
N MET A 240 2.89 1.88 12.86
CA MET A 240 1.93 2.94 12.49
C MET A 240 2.02 3.30 10.99
N TRP A 241 1.92 2.30 10.12
CA TRP A 241 2.13 2.46 8.67
C TRP A 241 0.82 2.52 7.86
N ARG A 242 -0.31 2.70 8.53
CA ARG A 242 -1.60 2.97 7.90
C ARG A 242 -1.90 4.46 8.00
N PHE A 243 -2.23 5.07 6.88
CA PHE A 243 -2.41 6.51 6.76
C PHE A 243 -3.80 6.78 6.20
N LYS A 244 -4.61 7.54 6.94
CA LYS A 244 -5.99 7.85 6.56
C LYS A 244 -6.20 9.35 6.49
N ARG A 245 -6.93 9.81 5.47
CA ARG A 245 -7.39 11.20 5.39
C ARG A 245 -8.38 11.45 6.52
N SER A 246 -8.09 12.44 7.35
CA SER A 246 -9.07 13.02 8.27
C SER A 246 -9.61 14.32 7.69
N SER A 247 -10.92 14.49 7.74
CA SER A 247 -11.52 15.81 7.56
C SER A 247 -11.10 16.69 8.75
N LYS A 248 -10.67 17.94 8.50
CA LYS A 248 -10.54 18.93 9.59
C LYS A 248 -11.89 18.97 10.32
N LYS A 249 -11.87 18.68 11.63
CA LYS A 249 -13.04 18.89 12.50
C LYS A 249 -13.32 20.38 12.64
#